data_AF-A0A950E393-F1
#
_entry.id   AF-A0A950E393-F1
#
_cell.length_a   1.000
_cell.length_b   1.000
_cell.length_c   1.000
_cell.angle_alpha   90.00
_cell.angle_beta   90.00
_cell.angle_gamma   90.00
#
_symmetry.space_group_name_H-M   'P 1'
#
loop_
_entity.id
_entity.type
_entity.pdbx_description
1 polymer ?
#
loop_
_entity_poly.entity_id
_entity_poly.type
_entity_poly.pdbx_seq_one_letter_code
_entity_poly.pdbx_strand_id
1 'polypeptide(L)' 'RAQILPADRVRAQLEQADCPSSPLDIGLDLERFKRSYRRAQMIRRRYTVLDLANEAGILDDCVEELFADGRF' A
#
# COMPACT_ATOMS: atom_id res chain seq x y z
N ARG A 1 17.38 15.28 4.49
CA ARG A 1 16.17 16.00 3.99
C ARG A 1 15.06 14.97 3.83
N ALA A 2 13.90 15.15 4.47
CA ALA A 2 12.76 14.23 4.32
C ALA A 2 12.16 14.37 2.91
N GLN A 3 12.06 13.27 2.17
CA GLN A 3 11.57 13.24 0.78
C GLN A 3 10.17 12.63 0.65
N ILE A 4 9.74 11.83 1.63
CA ILE A 4 8.46 11.12 1.63
C ILE A 4 7.67 11.52 2.88
N LEU A 5 6.38 11.79 2.70
CA LEU A 5 5.46 12.05 3.81
C LEU A 5 5.17 10.75 4.58
N PRO A 6 5.13 10.77 5.92
CA PRO A 6 4.68 9.62 6.70
C PRO A 6 3.25 9.21 6.33
N ALA A 7 2.95 7.91 6.37
CA ALA A 7 1.65 7.36 5.98
C ALA A 7 0.49 8.01 6.76
N ASP A 8 0.61 8.14 8.08
CA ASP A 8 -0.40 8.75 8.94
C ASP A 8 -0.69 10.21 8.56
N ARG A 9 0.33 10.93 8.09
CA ARG A 9 0.18 12.31 7.65
C ARG A 9 -0.57 12.39 6.32
N VAL A 10 -0.31 11.47 5.40
CA VAL A 10 -1.05 11.39 4.13
C VAL A 10 -2.51 11.01 4.40
N ARG A 11 -2.77 10.05 5.28
CA ARG A 11 -4.14 9.66 5.69
C ARG A 11 -4.91 10.84 6.25
N ALA A 12 -4.34 11.55 7.22
CA ALA A 12 -4.97 12.74 7.82
C ALA A 12 -5.26 13.84 6.79
N GLN A 13 -4.41 14.01 5.78
CA GLN A 13 -4.65 14.98 4.70
C GLN A 13 -5.80 14.56 3.77
N LEU A 14 -5.95 13.26 3.50
CA LEU A 14 -7.09 12.74 2.72
C LEU A 14 -8.40 12.93 3.48
N GLU A 15 -8.43 12.58 4.77
CA GLU A 15 -9.60 12.76 5.64
C GLU A 15 -10.02 14.23 5.74
N GLN A 16 -9.06 15.16 5.89
CA GLN A 16 -9.33 16.61 5.92
C GLN A 16 -9.91 17.16 4.61
N ALA A 17 -9.66 16.48 3.49
CA ALA A 17 -10.16 16.85 2.18
C ALA A 17 -11.45 16.10 1.81
N ASP A 18 -12.09 15.43 2.79
CA ASP A 18 -13.25 14.54 2.58
C ASP A 18 -13.01 13.48 1.49
N CYS A 19 -11.75 13.07 1.32
CA CYS A 19 -11.34 12.05 0.37
C CYS A 19 -11.34 10.66 1.05
N PRO A 20 -11.64 9.59 0.29
CA PRO A 20 -11.45 8.22 0.76
C PRO A 20 -10.04 7.99 1.28
N SER A 21 -9.91 7.45 2.50
CA SER A 21 -8.63 7.20 3.16
C SER A 21 -8.39 5.71 3.45
N SER A 22 -9.43 4.89 3.27
CA SER A 22 -9.40 3.44 3.35
C SER A 22 -9.90 2.80 2.04
N PRO A 23 -9.39 1.62 1.65
CA PRO A 23 -9.97 0.86 0.54
C PRO A 23 -11.48 0.57 0.73
N LEU A 24 -11.94 0.44 1.98
CA LEU A 24 -13.35 0.20 2.28
C LEU A 24 -14.26 1.37 1.86
N ASP A 25 -13.76 2.60 1.92
CA ASP A 25 -14.52 3.82 1.58
C ASP A 25 -14.92 3.86 0.10
N ILE A 26 -14.19 3.13 -0.76
CA ILE A 26 -14.48 3.00 -2.19
C ILE A 26 -15.08 1.63 -2.55
N GLY A 27 -15.49 0.85 -1.55
CA GLY A 27 -16.07 -0.49 -1.73
C GLY A 27 -15.05 -1.55 -2.17
N LEU A 28 -13.76 -1.36 -1.88
CA LEU A 28 -12.73 -2.36 -2.14
C LEU A 28 -12.57 -3.30 -0.95
N ASP A 29 -12.84 -4.59 -1.20
CA ASP A 29 -12.61 -5.67 -0.24
C ASP A 29 -11.13 -5.80 0.17
N LEU A 30 -10.88 -6.11 1.45
CA LEU A 30 -9.52 -6.17 2.02
C LEU A 30 -8.67 -7.31 1.46
N GLU A 31 -9.25 -8.48 1.23
CA GLU A 31 -8.54 -9.62 0.63
C GLU A 31 -8.17 -9.32 -0.83
N ARG A 32 -9.09 -8.67 -1.55
CA ARG A 32 -8.81 -8.16 -2.90
C ARG A 32 -7.73 -7.07 -2.87
N PHE A 33 -7.75 -6.19 -1.89
CA PHE A 33 -6.74 -5.14 -1.73
C PHE A 33 -5.35 -5.75 -1.46
N LYS A 34 -5.26 -6.70 -0.52
CA LYS A 34 -4.03 -7.46 -0.22
C LYS A 34 -3.43 -8.11 -1.47
N ARG A 35 -4.25 -8.80 -2.25
CA ARG A 35 -3.82 -9.42 -3.53
C ARG A 35 -3.37 -8.41 -4.58
N SER A 36 -3.78 -7.14 -4.45
CA SER A 36 -3.44 -6.10 -5.41
C SER A 36 -1.98 -5.66 -5.29
N TYR A 37 -1.29 -5.90 -4.17
CA TYR A 37 0.15 -5.59 -4.03
C TYR A 37 1.01 -6.36 -5.03
N ARG A 38 0.77 -7.67 -5.16
CA ARG A 38 1.41 -8.52 -6.18
C ARG A 38 1.10 -8.04 -7.59
N ARG A 39 -0.15 -7.67 -7.85
CA ARG A 39 -0.53 -7.13 -9.16
C ARG A 39 0.18 -5.83 -9.43
N ALA A 40 0.22 -4.91 -8.48
CA ALA A 40 0.80 -3.56 -8.60
C ALA A 40 2.26 -3.59 -9.05
N GLN A 41 3.04 -4.56 -8.55
CA GLN A 41 4.41 -4.82 -9.01
C GLN A 41 4.49 -5.07 -10.53
N MET A 42 3.44 -5.62 -11.15
CA MET A 42 3.37 -5.94 -12.58
C MET A 42 2.62 -4.90 -13.45
N ILE A 43 1.96 -3.88 -12.86
CA ILE A 43 1.05 -2.99 -13.62
C ILE A 43 1.82 -2.03 -14.55
N ARG A 44 3.08 -1.69 -14.25
CA ARG A 44 3.83 -0.66 -14.99
C ARG A 44 5.27 -1.09 -15.28
N ARG A 45 5.82 -0.65 -16.42
CA ARG A 45 7.22 -0.87 -16.83
C ARG A 45 8.22 0.04 -16.09
N ARG A 46 8.09 0.18 -14.77
CA ARG A 46 9.01 0.97 -13.94
C ARG A 46 9.52 0.10 -12.82
N TYR A 47 10.78 0.29 -12.43
CA TYR A 47 11.33 -0.36 -11.24
C TYR A 47 10.93 0.43 -9.99
N THR A 48 10.29 -0.25 -9.04
CA THR A 48 9.71 0.29 -7.81
C THR A 48 10.18 -0.53 -6.61
N VAL A 49 9.83 -0.08 -5.40
CA VAL A 49 10.13 -0.82 -4.16
C VAL A 49 9.48 -2.21 -4.14
N LEU A 50 8.37 -2.42 -4.84
CA LEU A 50 7.71 -3.72 -4.93
C LEU A 50 8.54 -4.72 -5.75
N ASP A 51 9.25 -4.24 -6.79
CA ASP A 51 10.15 -5.06 -7.59
C ASP A 51 11.34 -5.51 -6.73
N LEU A 52 11.95 -4.58 -6.01
CA LEU A 52 13.05 -4.87 -5.08
C LEU A 52 12.64 -5.87 -4.00
N ALA A 53 11.48 -5.68 -3.37
CA ALA A 53 10.97 -6.59 -2.35
C ALA A 53 10.68 -7.99 -2.92
N ASN A 54 10.19 -8.05 -4.16
CA ASN A 54 9.95 -9.31 -4.86
C ASN A 54 11.26 -10.05 -5.19
N GLU A 55 12.25 -9.34 -5.73
CA GLU A 55 13.58 -9.89 -6.06
C GLU A 55 14.35 -10.33 -4.81
N ALA A 56 14.19 -9.62 -3.70
CA ALA A 56 14.72 -10.00 -2.40
C ALA A 56 13.94 -11.14 -1.73
N GLY A 57 12.80 -11.57 -2.28
CA GLY A 57 11.98 -12.66 -1.74
C GLY A 57 11.15 -12.31 -0.50
N ILE A 58 11.03 -11.02 -0.15
CA ILE A 58 10.38 -10.55 1.09
C ILE A 58 9.00 -9.91 0.86
N LEU A 59 8.54 -9.82 -0.40
CA LEU A 59 7.30 -9.10 -0.71
C LEU A 59 6.08 -9.67 0.01
N ASP A 60 5.92 -11.00 0.08
CA ASP A 60 4.77 -11.60 0.77
C ASP A 60 4.81 -11.32 2.27
N ASP A 61 5.98 -11.48 2.91
CA ASP A 61 6.13 -11.23 4.35
C ASP A 61 5.80 -9.78 4.71
N CYS A 62 6.27 -8.81 3.91
CA CYS A 62 5.92 -7.41 4.11
C CYS A 62 4.41 -7.14 3.96
N VAL A 63 3.75 -7.81 3.01
CA VAL A 63 2.29 -7.68 2.83
C VAL A 63 1.55 -8.34 3.98
N GLU A 64 1.97 -9.50 4.46
CA GLU A 64 1.38 -10.12 5.64
C GLU A 64 1.51 -9.23 6.89
N GLU A 65 2.70 -8.68 7.14
CA GLU A 65 2.96 -7.78 8.27
C GLU A 65 2.09 -6.52 8.20
N LEU A 66 1.98 -5.89 7.03
CA LEU A 66 1.18 -4.68 6.83
C LEU A 66 -0.31 -4.90 7.17
N PHE A 67 -0.84 -6.07 6.82
CA PHE A 67 -2.24 -6.43 7.05
C PHE A 67 -2.49 -6.97 8.46
N ALA A 68 -1.51 -7.62 9.10
CA ALA A 68 -1.61 -8.07 10.49
C ALA A 68 -1.77 -6.88 11.45
N ASP A 69 -1.04 -5.80 11.18
CA ASP A 69 -1.03 -4.60 12.02
C ASP A 69 -2.20 -3.65 11.73
N GLY A 70 -2.99 -3.92 10.68
CA GLY A 70 -4.08 -3.03 10.24
C GLY A 70 -3.60 -1.65 9.77
N ARG A 71 -2.31 -1.51 9.44
CA ARG A 71 -1.66 -0.23 9.08
C ARG A 71 -1.65 0.06 7.57
N PHE A 72 -2.46 -0.66 6.79
CA PHE A 72 -2.53 -0.52 5.34
C PHE A 72 -3.20 0.77 4.86
#